data_AF-A0A6S7KS51-F1
#
_entry.id   AF-A0A6S7KS51-F1
#
_cell.length_a   1.000
_cell.length_b   1.000
_cell.length_c   1.000
_cell.angle_alpha   90.00
_cell.angle_beta   90.00
_cell.angle_gamma   90.00
#
_symmetry.space_group_name_H-M   'P 1'
#
loop_
_entity.id
_entity.type
_entity.pdbx_description
1 polymer ?
#
loop_
_entity_poly.entity_id
_entity_poly.type
_entity_poly.pdbx_seq_one_letter_code
_entity_poly.pdbx_strand_id
1 'polypeptide(L)'
;YQSKGEKTGLRAKQLVNHLDSIFRYHKIRIALVKVETWTTRDLFTVGRNASKALINFLEYKKKNLDIHKGKHFDNVQLITGMDFDGTTVGYARIQTICGSRSAAVVQ
;
A
#
# COMPACT_ATOMS: atom_id res chain seq x y z
N TYR A 1 -6.28 2.96 -21.92
CA TYR A 1 -5.51 3.27 -20.69
C TYR A 1 -6.39 3.80 -19.55
N GLN A 2 -7.31 4.75 -19.78
CA GLN A 2 -8.27 5.22 -18.76
C GLN A 2 -9.10 4.08 -18.12
N SER A 3 -9.58 3.13 -18.92
CA SER A 3 -10.36 1.98 -18.44
C SER A 3 -9.62 1.03 -17.49
N LYS A 4 -8.27 0.96 -17.56
CA LYS A 4 -7.47 0.14 -16.61
C LYS A 4 -7.35 0.85 -15.25
N GLY A 5 -7.16 2.17 -15.25
CA GLY A 5 -7.13 2.97 -14.02
C GLY A 5 -8.45 2.93 -13.25
N GLU A 6 -9.59 3.01 -13.95
CA GLU A 6 -10.92 2.86 -13.34
C GLU A 6 -11.12 1.47 -12.70
N LYS A 7 -10.72 0.40 -13.38
CA LYS A 7 -10.80 -0.97 -12.82
C LYS A 7 -9.92 -1.13 -11.58
N THR A 8 -8.70 -0.60 -11.59
CA THR A 8 -7.81 -0.61 -10.42
C THR A 8 -8.41 0.17 -9.24
N GLY A 9 -8.98 1.35 -9.51
CA GLY A 9 -9.67 2.13 -8.48
C GLY A 9 -10.89 1.41 -7.89
N LEU A 10 -11.69 0.74 -8.72
CA LEU A 10 -12.82 -0.07 -8.26
C LEU A 10 -12.36 -1.25 -7.41
N ARG A 11 -11.31 -1.95 -7.83
CA ARG A 11 -10.74 -3.07 -7.07
C ARG A 11 -10.22 -2.63 -5.70
N ALA A 12 -9.56 -1.48 -5.62
CA ALA A 12 -9.10 -0.90 -4.35
C ALA A 12 -10.26 -0.61 -3.39
N LYS A 13 -11.36 -0.03 -3.89
CA LYS A 13 -12.58 0.21 -3.10
C LYS A 13 -13.19 -1.08 -2.56
N GLN A 14 -13.29 -2.11 -3.41
CA GLN A 14 -13.80 -3.42 -3.00
C GLN A 14 -12.94 -4.07 -1.91
N LEU A 15 -11.62 -4.03 -2.06
CA LEU A 15 -10.69 -4.53 -1.05
C LEU A 15 -10.88 -3.82 0.29
N VAL A 16 -10.93 -2.49 0.29
CA VAL A 16 -11.11 -1.73 1.53
C VAL A 16 -12.47 -1.99 2.17
N ASN A 17 -13.55 -2.08 1.39
CA ASN A 17 -14.87 -2.44 1.93
C ASN A 17 -14.86 -3.82 2.60
N HIS A 18 -14.17 -4.78 1.99
CA HIS A 18 -14.02 -6.12 2.56
C HIS A 18 -13.21 -6.09 3.87
N LEU A 19 -12.07 -5.40 3.88
CA LEU A 19 -11.25 -5.21 5.08
C LEU A 19 -12.03 -4.49 6.19
N ASP A 20 -12.74 -3.41 5.87
CA ASP A 20 -13.56 -2.68 6.83
C ASP A 20 -14.61 -3.59 7.49
N SER A 21 -15.22 -4.51 6.73
CA SER A 21 -16.16 -5.49 7.29
C SER A 21 -15.49 -6.42 8.30
N ILE A 22 -14.27 -6.89 8.02
CA ILE A 22 -13.52 -7.80 8.90
C ILE A 22 -13.06 -7.06 10.17
N PHE A 23 -12.48 -5.87 10.02
CA PHE A 23 -11.92 -5.10 11.13
C PHE A 23 -12.98 -4.46 12.04
N ARG A 24 -14.22 -4.31 11.56
CA ARG A 24 -15.33 -3.79 12.36
C ARG A 24 -15.60 -4.61 13.62
N TYR A 25 -15.42 -5.93 13.58
CA TYR A 25 -15.55 -6.80 14.77
C TYR A 25 -14.55 -6.41 15.88
N HIS A 26 -13.40 -5.87 15.49
CA HIS A 26 -12.36 -5.38 16.38
C HIS A 26 -12.50 -3.89 16.71
N LYS A 27 -13.66 -3.28 16.45
CA LYS A 27 -13.94 -1.84 16.65
C LYS A 27 -12.99 -0.91 15.88
N ILE A 28 -12.42 -1.39 14.78
CA ILE A 28 -11.55 -0.62 13.88
C ILE A 28 -12.34 -0.31 12.60
N ARG A 29 -12.24 0.93 12.12
CA ARG A 29 -12.78 1.36 10.82
C ARG A 29 -11.64 1.45 9.82
N ILE A 30 -11.79 0.84 8.64
CA ILE A 30 -10.83 1.01 7.55
C ILE A 30 -11.46 1.95 6.52
N ALA A 31 -10.90 3.16 6.42
CA ALA A 31 -11.35 4.18 5.49
C ALA A 31 -10.32 4.40 4.38
N LEU A 32 -10.76 4.31 3.12
CA LEU A 32 -9.91 4.61 1.97
C LEU A 32 -9.87 6.13 1.74
N VAL A 33 -8.80 6.77 2.21
CA VAL A 33 -8.64 8.24 2.07
C VAL A 33 -8.04 8.66 0.72
N LYS A 34 -7.22 7.81 0.10
CA LYS A 34 -6.58 8.08 -1.19
C LYS A 34 -6.17 6.79 -1.89
N VAL A 35 -6.28 6.79 -3.22
CA VAL A 35 -5.68 5.79 -4.11
C VAL A 35 -4.77 6.51 -5.10
N GLU A 36 -3.58 5.98 -5.33
CA GLU A 36 -2.67 6.43 -6.36
C GLU A 36 -2.27 5.22 -7.21
N THR A 37 -2.34 5.35 -8.54
CA THR A 37 -1.96 4.29 -9.49
C THR A 37 -0.81 4.80 -10.35
N TRP A 38 0.29 4.05 -10.41
CA TRP A 38 1.43 4.39 -11.25
C TRP A 38 1.22 3.83 -12.66
N THR A 39 0.74 4.68 -13.57
CA THR A 39 0.35 4.26 -14.93
C THR A 39 1.48 4.29 -15.95
N THR A 40 2.57 5.00 -15.65
CA THR A 40 3.68 5.22 -16.58
C THR A 40 4.85 4.29 -16.27
N ARG A 41 5.27 4.26 -15.00
CA ARG A 41 6.36 3.42 -14.49
C ARG A 41 6.31 3.37 -12.98
N ASP A 42 7.01 2.40 -12.41
CA ASP A 42 7.24 2.39 -10.97
C ASP A 42 8.07 3.60 -10.53
N LEU A 43 7.71 4.16 -9.38
CA LEU A 43 8.41 5.31 -8.79
C LEU A 43 9.65 4.91 -7.99
N PHE A 44 9.80 3.61 -7.70
CA PHE A 44 11.00 2.98 -7.14
C PHE A 44 11.03 1.51 -7.56
N THR A 45 12.17 0.85 -7.39
CA THR A 45 12.30 -0.58 -7.70
C THR A 45 11.55 -1.42 -6.67
N VAL A 46 10.47 -2.09 -7.09
CA VAL A 46 9.77 -3.08 -6.25
C VAL A 46 10.66 -4.32 -6.07
N GLY A 47 10.98 -5.02 -7.17
CA GLY A 47 11.80 -6.24 -7.16
C GLY A 47 11.14 -7.43 -6.46
N ARG A 48 11.69 -8.64 -6.63
CA ARG A 48 11.10 -9.88 -6.09
C ARG A 48 11.38 -10.12 -4.60
N ASN A 49 12.37 -9.46 -4.02
CA ASN A 49 12.62 -9.56 -2.59
C ASN A 49 11.66 -8.64 -1.81
N ALA A 50 10.62 -9.20 -1.19
CA ALA A 50 9.57 -8.44 -0.49
C ALA A 50 10.10 -7.54 0.63
N SER A 51 11.15 -7.97 1.36
CA SER A 51 11.78 -7.17 2.40
C SER A 51 12.47 -5.93 1.82
N LYS A 52 13.20 -6.10 0.71
CA LYS A 52 13.83 -4.99 -0.02
C LYS A 52 12.78 -4.06 -0.65
N ALA A 53 11.71 -4.63 -1.20
CA ALA A 53 10.57 -3.86 -1.72
C ALA A 53 9.96 -2.96 -0.64
N LEU A 54 9.73 -3.50 0.58
CA LEU A 54 9.23 -2.72 1.71
C LEU A 54 10.19 -1.61 2.13
N ILE A 55 11.50 -1.88 2.16
CA ILE A 55 12.51 -0.86 2.48
C ILE A 55 12.44 0.30 1.48
N ASN A 56 12.45 -0.01 0.17
CA ASN A 56 12.35 1.00 -0.88
C ASN A 56 11.02 1.77 -0.79
N PHE A 57 9.92 1.08 -0.49
CA PHE A 57 8.62 1.72 -0.34
C PHE A 57 8.57 2.66 0.87
N LEU A 58 9.19 2.29 1.99
CA LEU A 58 9.30 3.16 3.17
C LEU A 58 10.10 4.43 2.88
N GLU A 59 11.17 4.33 2.10
CA GLU A 59 11.93 5.51 1.65
C GLU A 59 11.09 6.41 0.72
N TYR A 60 10.38 5.79 -0.23
CA TYR A 60 9.45 6.51 -1.10
C TYR A 60 8.37 7.22 -0.29
N LYS A 61 7.73 6.52 0.67
CA LYS A 61 6.70 7.09 1.55
C LYS A 61 7.24 8.27 2.33
N LYS A 62 8.40 8.12 2.99
CA LYS A 62 9.02 9.19 3.78
C LYS A 62 9.25 10.43 2.93
N LYS A 63 9.87 10.27 1.75
CA LYS A 63 10.15 11.39 0.86
C LYS A 63 8.85 11.94 0.29
N ASN A 64 8.12 11.16 -0.49
CA ASN A 64 7.07 11.69 -1.37
C ASN A 64 5.69 11.84 -0.72
N LEU A 65 5.36 11.01 0.27
CA LEU A 65 4.03 11.02 0.89
C LEU A 65 4.05 11.83 2.19
N ASP A 66 5.00 11.56 3.08
CA ASP A 66 5.05 12.23 4.39
C ASP A 66 5.58 13.67 4.27
N ILE A 67 6.71 13.88 3.57
CA ILE A 67 7.36 15.21 3.47
C ILE A 67 6.75 16.07 2.36
N HIS A 68 6.71 15.57 1.11
CA HIS A 68 6.30 16.43 -0.02
C HIS A 68 4.79 16.67 -0.09
N LYS A 69 3.96 15.65 0.19
CA LYS A 69 2.49 15.74 0.08
C LYS A 69 1.79 16.05 1.41
N GLY A 70 2.52 16.01 2.53
CA GLY A 70 1.94 16.07 3.87
C GLY A 70 1.27 14.77 4.28
N LYS A 71 1.43 14.41 5.56
CA LYS A 71 0.86 13.16 6.10
C LYS A 71 -0.63 13.33 6.42
N HIS A 72 -1.47 12.60 5.69
CA HIS A 72 -2.93 12.60 5.83
C HIS A 72 -3.53 11.19 5.95
N PHE A 73 -2.72 10.22 6.41
CA PHE A 73 -3.10 8.81 6.54
C PHE A 73 -2.40 8.18 7.75
N ASP A 74 -3.01 7.15 8.31
CA ASP A 74 -2.44 6.37 9.42
C ASP A 74 -1.53 5.24 8.93
N ASN A 75 -1.86 4.66 7.77
CA ASN A 75 -1.15 3.54 7.12
C ASN A 75 -1.17 3.69 5.59
N VAL A 76 -0.20 3.10 4.89
CA VAL A 76 -0.17 3.02 3.42
C VAL A 76 0.20 1.61 2.98
N GLN A 77 -0.52 1.05 2.01
CA GLN A 77 -0.21 -0.24 1.42
C GLN A 77 0.14 -0.10 -0.06
N LEU A 78 1.24 -0.71 -0.48
CA LEU A 78 1.56 -0.91 -1.88
C LEU A 78 0.97 -2.24 -2.34
N ILE A 79 0.10 -2.19 -3.35
CA ILE A 79 -0.36 -3.38 -4.06
C ILE A 79 0.43 -3.48 -5.36
N THR A 80 1.09 -4.60 -5.62
CA THR A 80 1.98 -4.78 -6.76
C THR A 80 1.68 -6.07 -7.50
N GLY A 81 1.80 -6.08 -8.83
CA GLY A 81 1.75 -7.33 -9.61
C GLY A 81 3.06 -8.10 -9.62
N MET A 82 4.06 -7.69 -8.83
CA MET A 82 5.35 -8.36 -8.73
C MET A 82 5.22 -9.68 -7.97
N ASP A 83 5.77 -10.74 -8.54
CA ASP A 83 5.84 -12.04 -7.89
C ASP A 83 7.06 -12.10 -6.96
N PHE A 84 6.80 -12.07 -5.66
CA PHE A 84 7.86 -12.10 -4.67
C PHE A 84 8.48 -13.50 -4.53
N ASP A 85 9.75 -13.55 -4.13
CA ASP A 85 10.49 -14.81 -4.05
C ASP A 85 9.90 -15.76 -2.98
N GLY A 86 9.80 -17.05 -3.35
CA GLY A 86 9.28 -18.10 -2.48
C GLY A 86 7.75 -18.07 -2.36
N THR A 87 7.24 -18.16 -1.14
CA THR A 87 5.79 -18.17 -0.84
C THR A 87 5.31 -16.86 -0.21
N THR A 88 6.14 -15.81 -0.25
CA THR A 88 5.83 -14.54 0.42
C THR A 88 4.85 -13.74 -0.43
N VAL A 89 3.63 -13.52 0.04
CA VAL A 89 2.63 -12.68 -0.68
C VAL A 89 2.56 -11.24 -0.16
N GLY A 90 3.30 -10.92 0.91
CA GLY A 90 3.35 -9.58 1.45
C GLY A 90 4.35 -9.44 2.60
N TYR A 91 4.69 -8.20 2.92
CA TYR A 91 5.66 -7.86 3.95
C TYR A 91 5.30 -6.52 4.61
N ALA A 92 5.34 -6.47 5.94
CA ALA A 92 4.95 -5.30 6.72
C ALA A 92 5.87 -5.07 7.92
N ARG A 93 5.90 -3.83 8.44
CA ARG A 93 6.51 -3.54 9.74
C ARG A 93 5.50 -3.82 10.86
N ILE A 94 5.97 -4.47 11.92
CA ILE A 94 5.17 -4.82 13.09
C ILE A 94 5.12 -3.61 14.05
N GLN A 95 3.96 -3.34 14.65
CA GLN A 95 3.76 -2.29 15.66
C GLN A 95 4.15 -0.87 15.19
N THR A 96 3.81 -0.51 13.94
CA THR A 96 4.15 0.80 13.38
C THR A 96 2.95 1.63 12.95
N ILE A 97 1.72 1.27 13.32
CA ILE A 97 0.52 2.06 12.99
C ILE A 97 0.70 3.52 13.43
N CYS A 98 0.27 4.46 12.58
CA CYS A 98 0.45 5.91 12.76
C CYS A 98 1.92 6.39 12.77
N GLY A 99 2.91 5.51 12.79
CA GLY A 99 4.33 5.87 12.73
C GLY A 99 4.83 6.22 11.34
N SER A 100 6.09 6.67 11.25
CA SER A 100 6.78 6.90 9.96
C SER A 100 6.91 5.60 9.14
N ARG A 101 7.01 4.47 9.84
CA ARG A 101 7.14 3.12 9.27
C ARG A 101 5.82 2.38 9.06
N SER A 102 4.68 3.09 9.11
CA SER A 102 3.37 2.48 8.88
C SER A 102 3.13 2.18 7.41
N ALA A 103 3.66 1.05 6.94
CA ALA A 103 3.49 0.60 5.58
C ALA A 103 3.62 -0.91 5.41
N ALA A 104 3.04 -1.41 4.32
CA ALA A 104 3.18 -2.80 3.87
C ALA A 104 3.26 -2.86 2.34
N VAL A 105 3.82 -3.95 1.82
CA VAL A 105 3.77 -4.34 0.41
C VAL A 105 2.98 -5.66 0.30
N VAL A 106 2.14 -5.78 -0.71
CA VAL A 106 1.26 -6.94 -0.95
C VAL A 106 1.23 -7.24 -2.45
N GLN A 107 1.35 -8.51 -2.82
CA GLN A 107 1.18 -9.04 -4.17
C GLN A 107 -0.31 -9.15 -4.57
#